data_AF-A0A534WZ57-F1
#
_entry.id   AF-A0A534WZ57-F1
#
_cell.length_a   1.000
_cell.length_b   1.000
_cell.length_c   1.000
_cell.angle_alpha   90.00
_cell.angle_beta   90.00
_cell.angle_gamma   90.00
#
_symmetry.space_group_name_H-M   'P 1'
#
loop_
_entity.id
_entity.type
_entity.pdbx_description
1 polymer ?
#
loop_
_entity_poly.entity_id
_entity_poly.type
_entity_poly.pdbx_seq_one_letter_code
_entity_poly.pdbx_strand_id
1 'polypeptide(L)'
;MPTRKRNGDDLPKDGVLRPKHERFVLEYLKDLNASAAARRAGYSVRNSNVVGRRLLANVHISAAIERAKAERLERVRIDGDKVLRGFACLAFSDPGDYLTWGPDGARLKPSEDLTQDQRMAVSEVSEIVTDHGIERPHQVRGPEGCARFALATPGPL
;
A
#
# COMPACT_ATOMS: atom_id res chain seq x y z
N MET A 1 -18.55 -49.85 -9.02
CA MET A 1 -17.61 -48.91 -8.36
C MET A 1 -17.20 -47.84 -9.38
N PRO A 2 -17.65 -46.58 -9.28
CA PRO A 2 -17.18 -45.55 -10.20
C PRO A 2 -15.72 -45.23 -9.86
N THR A 3 -14.83 -45.46 -10.81
CA THR A 3 -13.39 -45.23 -10.66
C THR A 3 -13.12 -43.76 -10.36
N ARG A 4 -12.45 -43.49 -9.23
CA ARG A 4 -11.99 -42.16 -8.84
C ARG A 4 -11.18 -41.56 -9.98
N LYS A 5 -11.74 -40.55 -10.68
CA LYS A 5 -11.09 -39.86 -11.80
C LYS A 5 -9.69 -39.43 -11.37
N ARG A 6 -8.67 -39.80 -12.17
CA ARG A 6 -7.30 -39.32 -12.05
C ARG A 6 -7.34 -37.79 -12.04
N ASN A 7 -6.61 -37.14 -11.13
CA ASN A 7 -6.41 -35.69 -11.07
C ASN A 7 -5.65 -35.12 -12.31
N GLY A 8 -5.66 -35.83 -13.44
CA GLY A 8 -5.00 -35.49 -14.70
C GLY A 8 -5.89 -34.69 -15.65
N ASP A 9 -7.21 -34.91 -15.59
CA ASP A 9 -8.20 -34.43 -16.57
C ASP A 9 -8.87 -33.10 -16.22
N ASP A 10 -8.50 -32.49 -15.09
CA ASP A 10 -9.15 -31.30 -14.56
C ASP A 10 -8.63 -29.99 -15.16
N LEU A 11 -7.46 -29.99 -15.80
CA LEU A 11 -6.89 -28.81 -16.47
C LEU A 11 -7.82 -28.26 -17.57
N PRO A 12 -7.86 -26.93 -17.76
CA PRO A 12 -8.64 -26.32 -18.83
C PRO A 12 -8.00 -26.66 -20.19
N LYS A 13 -8.81 -27.20 -21.12
CA LYS A 13 -8.40 -27.60 -22.48
C LYS A 13 -8.88 -26.61 -23.56
N ASP A 14 -10.02 -25.97 -23.33
CA ASP A 14 -10.69 -25.10 -24.31
C ASP A 14 -10.59 -23.61 -23.93
N GLY A 15 -9.62 -23.23 -23.10
CA GLY A 15 -9.52 -21.87 -22.53
C GLY A 15 -10.58 -21.52 -21.47
N VAL A 16 -11.63 -22.33 -21.32
CA VAL A 16 -12.67 -22.12 -20.30
C VAL A 16 -12.14 -22.48 -18.93
N LEU A 17 -12.08 -21.49 -18.04
CA LEU A 17 -11.73 -21.70 -16.63
C LEU A 17 -12.92 -22.32 -15.90
N ARG A 18 -12.65 -23.39 -15.16
CA ARG A 18 -13.65 -23.98 -14.25
C ARG A 18 -13.68 -23.13 -12.96
N PRO A 19 -14.76 -23.17 -12.18
CA PRO A 19 -14.86 -22.40 -10.92
C PRO A 19 -13.68 -22.63 -9.95
N LYS A 20 -13.08 -23.83 -9.95
CA LYS A 20 -11.88 -24.14 -9.14
C LYS A 20 -10.61 -23.45 -9.66
N HIS A 21 -10.45 -23.31 -10.98
CA HIS A 21 -9.33 -22.58 -11.57
C HIS A 21 -9.47 -21.09 -11.31
N GLU A 22 -10.67 -20.54 -11.45
CA GLU A 22 -10.95 -19.13 -11.13
C GLU A 22 -10.64 -18.84 -9.67
N ARG A 23 -11.09 -19.72 -8.75
CA ARG A 23 -10.74 -19.60 -7.33
C ARG A 23 -9.23 -19.66 -7.12
N PHE A 24 -8.53 -20.57 -7.80
CA PHE A 24 -7.07 -20.64 -7.73
C PHE A 24 -6.40 -19.33 -8.17
N VAL A 25 -6.82 -18.73 -9.31
CA VAL A 25 -6.29 -17.46 -9.80
C VAL A 25 -6.49 -16.35 -8.75
N LEU A 26 -7.71 -16.22 -8.22
CA LEU A 26 -8.03 -15.22 -7.20
C LEU A 26 -7.22 -15.41 -5.90
N GLU A 27 -7.04 -16.65 -5.47
CA GLU A 27 -6.26 -16.96 -4.27
C GLU A 27 -4.77 -16.79 -4.46
N TYR A 28 -4.25 -17.02 -5.68
CA TYR A 28 -2.84 -16.83 -6.03
C TYR A 28 -2.46 -15.35 -6.07
N LEU A 29 -3.35 -14.48 -6.55
CA LEU A 29 -3.09 -13.03 -6.63
C LEU A 29 -3.02 -12.33 -5.27
N LYS A 30 -3.32 -13.03 -4.16
CA LYS A 30 -3.20 -12.49 -2.80
C LYS A 30 -1.78 -12.55 -2.28
N ASP A 31 -1.10 -13.68 -2.46
CA ASP A 31 0.19 -13.98 -1.82
C ASP A 31 1.24 -14.56 -2.78
N LEU A 32 0.91 -14.70 -4.06
CA LEU A 32 1.74 -15.34 -5.10
C LEU A 32 2.25 -16.73 -4.69
N ASN A 33 1.50 -17.44 -3.83
CA ASN A 33 1.86 -18.75 -3.32
C ASN A 33 0.97 -19.83 -3.95
N ALA A 34 1.53 -20.58 -4.91
CA ALA A 34 0.79 -21.60 -5.67
C ALA A 34 0.24 -22.72 -4.77
N SER A 35 1.03 -23.19 -3.81
CA SER A 35 0.64 -24.26 -2.90
C SER A 35 -0.50 -23.84 -1.99
N ALA A 36 -0.38 -22.64 -1.40
CA ALA A 36 -1.40 -22.09 -0.53
C ALA A 36 -2.68 -21.78 -1.31
N ALA A 37 -2.57 -21.21 -2.50
CA ALA A 37 -3.68 -20.93 -3.38
C ALA A 37 -4.43 -22.21 -3.80
N ALA A 38 -3.72 -23.28 -4.16
CA ALA A 38 -4.33 -24.57 -4.50
C ALA A 38 -5.11 -25.15 -3.31
N ARG A 39 -4.57 -25.06 -2.10
CA ARG A 39 -5.29 -25.49 -0.88
C ARG A 39 -6.57 -24.67 -0.67
N ARG A 40 -6.50 -23.33 -0.76
CA ARG A 40 -7.66 -22.44 -0.59
C ARG A 40 -8.70 -22.60 -1.71
N ALA A 41 -8.27 -22.96 -2.91
CA ALA A 41 -9.15 -23.26 -4.04
C ALA A 41 -9.86 -24.62 -3.94
N GLY A 42 -9.59 -25.41 -2.89
CA GLY A 42 -10.26 -26.69 -2.64
C GLY A 42 -9.60 -27.89 -3.34
N TYR A 43 -8.30 -27.81 -3.64
CA TYR A 43 -7.50 -28.98 -4.02
C TYR A 43 -7.01 -29.76 -2.80
N SER A 44 -6.65 -31.03 -3.01
CA SER A 44 -6.17 -31.89 -1.94
C SER A 44 -4.89 -31.35 -1.31
N VAL A 45 -4.90 -31.14 0.01
CA VAL A 45 -3.78 -30.60 0.79
C VAL A 45 -2.48 -31.36 0.55
N ARG A 46 -2.55 -32.69 0.47
CA ARG A 46 -1.39 -33.56 0.25
C ARG A 46 -0.66 -33.27 -1.07
N ASN A 47 -1.41 -32.83 -2.09
CA ASN A 47 -0.90 -32.62 -3.44
C ASN A 47 -0.90 -31.14 -3.86
N SER A 48 -1.23 -30.20 -2.97
CA SER A 48 -1.34 -28.78 -3.30
C SER A 48 -0.08 -28.20 -3.93
N ASN A 49 1.11 -28.65 -3.53
CA ASN A 49 2.38 -28.22 -4.15
C ASN A 49 2.47 -28.62 -5.63
N VAL A 50 2.16 -29.88 -5.94
CA VAL A 50 2.24 -30.42 -7.31
C VAL A 50 1.16 -29.80 -8.18
N VAL A 51 -0.07 -29.71 -7.65
CA VAL A 51 -1.20 -29.13 -8.35
C VAL A 51 -0.97 -27.65 -8.62
N GLY A 52 -0.53 -26.88 -7.62
CA GLY A 52 -0.24 -25.45 -7.79
C GLY A 52 0.78 -25.19 -8.89
N ARG A 53 1.91 -25.92 -8.89
CA ARG A 53 2.92 -25.82 -9.95
C ARG A 53 2.35 -26.17 -11.33
N ARG A 54 1.54 -27.22 -11.41
CA ARG A 54 0.92 -27.66 -12.68
C ARG A 54 -0.10 -26.66 -13.20
N LEU A 55 -0.88 -26.03 -12.32
CA LEU A 55 -1.84 -24.98 -12.68
C LEU A 55 -1.12 -23.74 -13.20
N LEU A 56 0.00 -23.34 -12.58
CA LEU A 56 0.81 -22.22 -13.08
C LEU A 56 1.46 -22.50 -14.44
N ALA A 57 1.85 -23.76 -14.71
CA ALA A 57 2.41 -24.15 -16.01
C ALA A 57 1.35 -24.19 -17.14
N ASN A 58 0.05 -24.12 -16.81
CA ASN A 58 -0.99 -24.11 -17.82
C ASN A 58 -1.15 -22.71 -18.41
N VAL A 59 -1.06 -22.62 -19.75
CA VAL A 59 -1.09 -21.35 -20.49
C VAL A 59 -2.37 -20.55 -20.23
N HIS A 60 -3.53 -21.19 -20.12
CA HIS A 60 -4.80 -20.48 -19.90
C HIS A 60 -4.90 -19.88 -18.49
N ILE A 61 -4.41 -20.61 -17.49
CA ILE A 61 -4.39 -20.12 -16.10
C ILE A 61 -3.36 -19.00 -15.96
N SER A 62 -2.17 -19.16 -16.55
CA SER A 62 -1.15 -18.12 -16.58
C SER A 62 -1.67 -16.85 -17.27
N ALA A 63 -2.32 -16.97 -18.43
CA ALA A 63 -2.93 -15.83 -19.11
C ALA A 63 -4.02 -15.15 -18.26
N ALA A 64 -4.83 -15.92 -17.54
CA ALA A 64 -5.84 -15.37 -16.64
C ALA A 64 -5.23 -14.60 -15.46
N ILE A 65 -4.12 -15.08 -14.91
CA ILE A 65 -3.36 -14.40 -13.86
C ILE A 65 -2.81 -13.07 -14.38
N GLU A 66 -2.17 -13.07 -15.56
CA GLU A 66 -1.60 -11.85 -16.13
C GLU A 66 -2.68 -10.80 -16.47
N ARG A 67 -3.81 -11.23 -17.03
CA ARG A 67 -4.95 -10.34 -17.25
C ARG A 67 -5.45 -9.72 -15.94
N ALA A 68 -5.62 -10.53 -14.90
CA ALA A 68 -6.10 -10.04 -13.60
C ALA A 68 -5.07 -9.13 -12.90
N LYS A 69 -3.76 -9.34 -13.11
CA LYS A 69 -2.71 -8.40 -12.68
C LYS A 69 -2.83 -7.06 -13.42
N ALA A 70 -3.00 -7.10 -14.73
CA ALA A 70 -3.15 -5.89 -15.55
C ALA A 70 -4.41 -5.11 -15.14
N GLU A 71 -5.55 -5.77 -14.96
CA GLU A 71 -6.79 -5.15 -14.46
C GLU A 71 -6.59 -4.53 -13.07
N ARG A 72 -5.83 -5.17 -12.18
CA ARG A 72 -5.52 -4.61 -10.86
C ARG A 72 -4.62 -3.39 -10.95
N LEU A 73 -3.62 -3.42 -11.83
CA LEU A 73 -2.72 -2.29 -12.08
C LEU A 73 -3.52 -1.09 -12.60
N GLU A 74 -4.41 -1.31 -13.58
CA GLU A 74 -5.30 -0.29 -14.14
C GLU A 74 -6.27 0.27 -13.12
N ARG A 75 -6.85 -0.56 -12.24
CA ARG A 75 -7.74 -0.08 -11.17
C ARG A 75 -6.99 0.73 -10.13
N VAL A 76 -5.79 0.30 -9.78
CA VAL A 76 -5.03 0.91 -8.69
C VAL A 76 -4.39 2.21 -9.16
N ARG A 77 -4.01 2.38 -10.43
CA ARG A 77 -3.38 3.60 -11.01
C ARG A 77 -2.23 4.21 -10.19
N ILE A 78 -1.74 3.50 -9.20
CA ILE A 78 -0.65 3.92 -8.35
C ILE A 78 0.59 3.30 -8.97
N ASP A 79 1.36 4.16 -9.61
CA ASP A 79 2.71 3.85 -10.04
C ASP A 79 3.54 3.53 -8.79
N GLY A 80 4.15 2.35 -8.75
CA GLY A 80 4.99 1.93 -7.62
C GLY A 80 6.10 2.94 -7.33
N ASP A 81 6.62 3.60 -8.39
CA ASP A 81 7.64 4.62 -8.26
C ASP A 81 7.13 5.88 -7.56
N LYS A 82 5.85 6.25 -7.76
CA LYS A 82 5.23 7.37 -7.04
C LYS A 82 5.07 7.08 -5.55
N VAL A 83 4.77 5.83 -5.19
CA VAL A 83 4.68 5.42 -3.78
C VAL A 83 6.05 5.46 -3.14
N LEU A 84 7.05 4.85 -3.78
CA LEU A 84 8.42 4.84 -3.29
C LEU A 84 8.97 6.28 -3.17
N ARG A 85 8.65 7.15 -4.13
CA ARG A 85 9.00 8.58 -4.08
C ARG A 85 8.34 9.28 -2.90
N GLY A 86 7.03 9.08 -2.68
CA GLY A 86 6.32 9.64 -1.54
C GLY A 86 6.90 9.17 -0.20
N PHE A 87 7.18 7.87 -0.06
CA PHE A 87 7.84 7.34 1.13
C PHE A 87 9.24 7.92 1.33
N ALA A 88 10.04 8.05 0.27
CA ALA A 88 11.35 8.66 0.36
C ALA A 88 11.28 10.13 0.80
N CYS A 89 10.31 10.89 0.28
CA CYS A 89 10.08 12.28 0.69
C CYS A 89 9.71 12.36 2.18
N LEU A 90 8.85 11.48 2.67
CA LEU A 90 8.48 11.46 4.08
C LEU A 90 9.64 11.02 4.98
N ALA A 91 10.36 9.96 4.61
CA ALA A 91 11.39 9.34 5.44
C ALA A 91 12.71 10.13 5.49
N PHE A 92 13.07 10.82 4.41
CA PHE A 92 14.34 11.54 4.26
C PHE A 92 14.18 13.05 4.16
N SER A 93 12.99 13.59 4.45
CA SER A 93 12.81 15.03 4.53
C SER A 93 13.56 15.61 5.72
N ASP A 94 14.26 16.74 5.49
CA ASP A 94 14.77 17.58 6.57
C ASP A 94 13.75 18.71 6.82
N PRO A 95 13.16 18.79 8.03
CA PRO A 95 12.30 19.91 8.40
C PRO A 95 12.92 21.29 8.15
N GLY A 96 14.24 21.45 8.27
CA GLY A 96 14.92 22.73 8.00
C GLY A 96 14.83 23.22 6.55
N ASP A 97 14.51 22.33 5.61
CA ASP A 97 14.34 22.67 4.20
C ASP A 97 13.07 23.49 3.96
N TYR A 98 12.04 23.32 4.78
CA TYR A 98 10.72 23.94 4.60
C TYR A 98 10.18 24.66 5.84
N LEU A 99 10.81 24.51 7.00
CA LEU A 99 10.52 25.24 8.22
C LEU A 99 11.71 26.11 8.60
N THR A 100 11.40 27.29 9.12
CA THR A 100 12.33 28.15 9.85
C THR A 100 11.90 28.17 11.31
N TRP A 101 12.84 28.08 12.25
CA TRP A 101 12.55 28.17 13.68
C TRP A 101 13.34 29.32 14.31
N GLY A 102 12.71 30.04 15.24
CA GLY A 102 13.32 31.15 15.96
C GLY A 102 12.60 31.43 17.28
N PRO A 103 12.95 32.54 17.97
CA PRO A 103 12.32 32.93 19.24
C PRO A 103 10.79 33.02 19.18
N ASP A 104 10.24 33.34 18.00
CA ASP A 104 8.79 33.48 17.75
C ASP A 104 8.11 32.17 17.32
N GLY A 105 8.83 31.04 17.36
CA GLY A 105 8.35 29.70 16.97
C GLY A 105 8.76 29.27 15.56
N ALA A 106 8.09 28.23 15.06
CA ALA A 106 8.32 27.67 13.72
C ALA A 106 7.44 28.36 12.66
N ARG A 107 8.02 28.72 11.51
CA ARG A 107 7.34 29.25 10.33
C ARG A 107 7.66 28.43 9.10
N LEU A 108 6.62 27.94 8.42
CA LEU A 108 6.76 27.35 7.09
C LEU A 108 7.23 28.42 6.08
N LYS A 109 8.11 28.02 5.17
CA LYS A 109 8.46 28.84 4.00
C LYS A 109 7.23 29.00 3.10
N PRO A 110 7.14 30.09 2.31
CA PRO A 110 6.09 30.26 1.31
C PRO A 110 5.99 29.04 0.38
N SER A 111 4.77 28.68 -0.03
CA SER A 111 4.52 27.50 -0.86
C SER A 111 5.24 27.51 -2.22
N GLU A 112 5.55 28.71 -2.72
CA GLU A 112 6.29 28.97 -3.96
C GLU A 112 7.77 28.58 -3.85
N ASP A 113 8.36 28.69 -2.65
CA ASP A 113 9.75 28.33 -2.37
C ASP A 113 9.93 26.83 -2.10
N LEU A 114 8.82 26.08 -2.02
CA LEU A 114 8.82 24.66 -1.74
C LEU A 114 8.76 23.84 -3.04
N THR A 115 9.64 22.85 -3.13
CA THR A 115 9.53 21.83 -4.17
C THR A 115 8.32 20.93 -3.91
N GLN A 116 7.88 20.21 -4.94
CA GLN A 116 6.78 19.25 -4.79
C GLN A 116 7.08 18.16 -3.75
N ASP A 117 8.35 17.73 -3.64
CA ASP A 117 8.78 16.70 -2.69
C ASP A 117 8.73 17.20 -1.24
N GLN A 118 9.18 18.44 -1.01
CA GLN A 118 9.08 19.07 0.31
C GLN A 118 7.62 19.28 0.72
N ARG A 119 6.74 19.64 -0.22
CA ARG A 119 5.29 19.73 0.05
C ARG A 119 4.67 18.39 0.38
N MET A 120 5.10 17.29 -0.26
CA MET A 120 4.61 15.94 0.05
C MET A 120 5.00 15.45 1.45
N ALA A 121 6.07 15.99 2.05
CA ALA A 121 6.49 15.65 3.40
C ALA A 121 5.64 16.33 4.50
N VAL A 122 4.86 17.36 4.17
CA VAL A 122 4.01 18.07 5.13
C VAL A 122 2.72 17.27 5.39
N SER A 123 2.63 16.66 6.58
CA SER A 123 1.47 15.83 6.97
C SER A 123 0.27 16.64 7.46
N GLU A 124 0.51 17.75 8.15
CA GLU A 124 -0.53 18.59 8.76
C GLU A 124 -0.01 20.01 8.97
N VAL A 125 -0.85 21.01 8.72
CA VAL A 125 -0.63 22.41 9.10
C VAL A 125 -1.86 22.87 9.87
N SER A 126 -1.69 23.21 11.14
CA SER A 126 -2.74 23.79 11.97
C SER A 126 -2.43 25.26 12.25
N GLU A 127 -3.42 26.12 12.01
CA GLU A 127 -3.38 27.55 12.33
C GLU A 127 -4.59 27.87 13.22
N ILE A 128 -4.35 28.41 14.41
CA ILE A 128 -5.41 28.85 15.32
C ILE A 128 -5.42 30.37 15.27
N VAL A 129 -6.50 30.95 14.71
CA VAL A 129 -6.72 32.40 14.67
C VAL A 129 -7.81 32.76 15.67
N THR A 130 -7.44 33.49 16.71
CA THR A 130 -8.35 33.96 17.77
C THR A 130 -8.73 35.43 17.54
N ASP A 131 -10.00 35.78 17.78
CA ASP A 131 -10.62 37.09 17.49
C ASP A 131 -10.09 38.28 18.32
N HIS A 132 -9.10 38.08 19.19
CA HIS A 132 -8.49 39.10 20.04
C HIS A 132 -6.97 39.07 19.92
N GLY A 133 -6.47 39.24 18.69
CA GLY A 133 -5.05 39.12 18.43
C GLY A 133 -4.57 37.67 18.56
N ILE A 134 -3.53 37.36 17.81
CA ILE A 134 -3.07 36.00 17.60
C ILE A 134 -2.34 35.52 18.86
N GLU A 135 -3.03 34.86 19.80
CA GLU A 135 -2.39 34.01 20.80
C GLU A 135 -2.09 32.63 20.20
N ARG A 136 -0.81 32.26 20.16
CA ARG A 136 -0.25 31.14 19.36
C ARG A 136 0.17 29.95 20.22
N PRO A 137 -0.63 28.89 20.36
CA PRO A 137 -0.12 27.61 20.84
C PRO A 137 0.43 26.81 19.63
N HIS A 138 1.75 26.82 19.47
CA HIS A 138 2.48 26.09 18.43
C HIS A 138 2.58 24.60 18.77
N GLN A 139 1.73 23.74 18.19
CA GLN A 139 1.95 22.30 18.22
C GLN A 139 1.88 21.70 16.81
N VAL A 140 3.06 21.52 16.20
CA VAL A 140 3.23 20.70 14.99
C VAL A 140 3.37 19.25 15.44
N ARG A 141 2.38 18.40 15.13
CA ARG A 141 2.41 16.97 15.44
C ARG A 141 2.88 16.19 14.20
N GLY A 142 4.01 15.50 14.30
CA GLY A 142 4.48 14.59 13.25
C GLY A 142 3.66 13.27 13.21
N PRO A 143 3.77 12.48 12.12
CA PRO A 143 3.13 11.16 12.04
C PRO A 143 3.58 10.25 13.19
N GLU A 144 2.69 9.36 13.62
CA GLU A 144 2.87 8.56 14.84
C GLU A 144 4.22 7.81 14.85
N GLY A 145 5.10 8.22 15.78
CA GLY A 145 6.48 7.74 15.89
C GLY A 145 7.52 8.87 16.01
N CYS A 146 7.20 10.10 15.59
CA CYS A 146 8.04 11.27 15.84
C CYS A 146 7.71 11.94 17.19
N ALA A 147 8.76 12.44 17.87
CA ALA A 147 8.72 12.94 19.24
C ALA A 147 7.58 13.94 19.49
N ARG A 148 6.82 13.72 20.57
CA ARG A 148 5.82 14.67 21.08
C ARG A 148 6.55 15.79 21.81
N PHE A 149 6.51 17.00 21.27
CA PHE A 149 6.86 18.20 22.03
C PHE A 149 5.59 18.95 22.43
N ALA A 150 5.43 19.15 23.74
CA ALA A 150 4.41 19.99 24.34
C ALA A 150 5.15 21.04 25.17
N LEU A 151 4.89 22.32 24.89
CA LEU A 151 5.39 23.43 25.71
C LEU A 151 4.20 24.02 26.47
N ALA A 152 4.27 23.94 27.79
CA ALA A 152 3.38 24.67 28.70
C ALA A 152 4.10 25.95 29.13
N THR A 153 3.44 27.10 29.01
CA THR A 153 3.92 28.36 29.61
C THR A 153 3.06 28.70 30.85
N PRO A 154 3.66 29.13 31.97
CA PRO A 154 2.92 29.53 33.16
C PRO A 154 2.31 30.93 32.98
N GLY A 155 1.05 31.11 33.42
CA GLY A 155 0.34 32.38 33.36
C GLY A 155 0.81 33.39 34.43
N PRO A 156 0.61 34.70 34.22
CA PRO A 156 1.12 35.75 35.11
C PRO A 156 0.26 35.92 36.38
N LEU A 157 0.91 36.41 37.45
CA LEU A 157 0.35 36.74 38.78
C LEU A 157 -0.51 38.01 38.77
#